data_AF-A0A4Q5V086-F1
#
_entry.id   AF-A0A4Q5V086-F1
#
_cell.length_a   1.000
_cell.length_b   1.000
_cell.length_c   1.000
_cell.angle_alpha   90.00
_cell.angle_beta   90.00
_cell.angle_gamma   90.00
#
_symmetry.space_group_name_H-M   'P 1'
#
loop_
_entity.id
_entity.type
_entity.pdbx_description
1 polymer ?
#
loop_
_entity_poly.entity_id
_entity_poly.type
_entity_poly.pdbx_seq_one_letter_code
_entity_poly.pdbx_strand_id
1 'polypeptide(L)'
;MWAVHQLYSTLVEVDANGSLKPLIARSWEFSPDKKSIRFNLRTDIFFHNDAVFANGKGRRIIAEDVRYSLNRIIDAATASPGAWIFNNRVDSLQPFVAINDSTFQVNLLKPFHPILGILSMQYCSVVPKEAVEKYGLDFRRHAVGSGPFQFVAWEEGQALILKKNEHYFERDSAGNTLPYLDGVKVNFYDSKATEFLEFRQGRLDFINDIDPSFKDEVLTKTGNLKKQWEGMIYLNKHPYLNIEYFGILHDSSNALLKNSPLRFKKVRQAINYAINRKKMMLYLRNSIGTAAESGFVPQGLPSFDADKVKGYNYDVERAQRLLTEAGFPAGKGLPEIKLLTIPIYTNLASYVANELKQVGVQPICQSRWLNAVSVRLTPEQYATVANMPFVKAIQAIDPAIVITSIALPANPHMAPVMSQIQAPDFMKAGLTGRFVNIGVIDAGFFGADSANALKHIFARDGVKRVRDYVNEKKTHSDLFRTLESNADFHGTEVLAAIAGNDPSENIQFGLATDATFYLARSDQGNRE
;
A
#
# COMPACT_ATOMS: atom_id res chain seq x y z
N MET A 1 3.53 4.98 2.55
CA MET A 1 4.55 5.78 3.29
C MET A 1 5.50 4.90 4.09
N TRP A 2 5.03 4.01 4.97
CA TRP A 2 5.91 3.23 5.85
C TRP A 2 6.94 2.39 5.09
N ALA A 3 6.51 1.58 4.12
CA ALA A 3 7.43 0.78 3.30
C ALA A 3 8.46 1.63 2.52
N VAL A 4 8.12 2.87 2.15
CA VAL A 4 9.02 3.77 1.42
C VAL A 4 10.15 4.23 2.34
N HIS A 5 9.84 4.58 3.58
CA HIS A 5 10.84 4.96 4.59
C HIS A 5 11.84 3.85 4.90
N GLN A 6 11.40 2.58 4.79
CA GLN A 6 12.29 1.43 4.97
C GLN A 6 13.25 1.22 3.79
N LEU A 7 12.86 1.65 2.59
CA LEU A 7 13.61 1.42 1.35
C LEU A 7 14.54 2.58 0.98
N TYR A 8 14.15 3.82 1.28
CA TYR A 8 14.82 5.01 0.74
C TYR A 8 15.21 6.00 1.83
N SER A 9 16.18 6.86 1.51
CA SER A 9 16.61 7.96 2.38
C SER A 9 16.42 9.31 1.68
N THR A 10 16.17 10.35 2.46
CA THR A 10 16.03 11.76 2.05
C THR A 10 17.28 12.57 2.43
N LEU A 11 17.35 13.84 2.02
CA LEU A 11 18.44 14.75 2.44
C LEU A 11 18.49 14.94 3.96
N VAL A 12 17.32 15.12 4.55
CA VAL A 12 17.08 15.34 5.98
C VAL A 12 15.88 14.52 6.41
N GLU A 13 15.74 14.28 7.70
CA GLU A 13 14.61 13.55 8.27
C GLU A 13 13.99 14.31 9.44
N VAL A 14 12.85 13.84 9.92
CA VAL A 14 12.16 14.38 11.09
C VAL A 14 12.25 13.35 12.21
N ASP A 15 12.81 13.74 13.35
CA ASP A 15 12.93 12.86 14.50
C ASP A 15 11.60 12.67 15.24
N ALA A 16 11.61 11.82 16.27
CA ALA A 16 10.45 11.55 17.10
C ALA A 16 9.86 12.79 17.80
N ASN A 17 10.61 13.89 17.90
CA ASN A 17 10.18 15.16 18.49
C ASN A 17 9.70 16.16 17.44
N GLY A 18 9.61 15.77 16.16
CA GLY A 18 9.24 16.67 15.08
C GLY A 18 10.37 17.60 14.63
N SER A 19 11.60 17.38 15.07
CA SER A 19 12.76 18.20 14.74
C SER A 19 13.49 17.68 13.51
N LEU A 20 13.92 18.58 12.64
CA LEU A 20 14.70 18.24 11.45
C LEU A 20 16.12 17.82 11.83
N LYS A 21 16.58 16.70 11.27
CA LYS A 21 17.93 16.17 11.48
C LYS A 21 18.65 15.82 10.17
N PRO A 22 19.99 15.83 10.18
CA PRO A 22 20.81 15.28 9.11
C PRO A 22 20.43 13.84 8.75
N LEU A 23 20.38 13.51 7.46
CA LEU A 23 20.32 12.13 6.97
C LEU A 23 21.38 11.94 5.86
N ILE A 24 21.03 12.07 4.58
CA ILE A 24 22.03 12.08 3.50
C ILE A 24 22.91 13.33 3.57
N ALA A 25 22.32 14.49 3.89
CA ALA A 25 23.07 15.70 4.18
C ALA A 25 23.56 15.66 5.63
N ARG A 26 24.87 15.88 5.85
CA ARG A 26 25.44 16.04 7.20
C ARG A 26 25.20 17.43 7.79
N SER A 27 25.05 18.44 6.95
CA SER A 27 24.76 19.82 7.34
C SER A 27 24.18 20.62 6.18
N TRP A 28 23.57 21.77 6.50
CA TRP A 28 23.07 22.72 5.51
C TRP A 28 23.20 24.16 6.00
N GLU A 29 23.27 25.09 5.06
CA GLU A 29 23.37 26.53 5.32
C GLU A 29 22.48 27.31 4.34
N PHE A 30 21.74 28.28 4.86
CA PHE A 30 20.98 29.23 4.02
C PHE A 30 21.90 30.37 3.57
N SER A 31 21.75 30.82 2.32
CA SER A 31 22.36 32.08 1.90
C SER A 31 21.85 33.27 2.75
N PRO A 32 22.60 34.38 2.82
CA PRO A 32 22.18 35.56 3.57
C PRO A 32 20.78 36.09 3.20
N ASP A 33 20.42 36.00 1.91
CA ASP A 33 19.09 36.38 1.39
C ASP A 33 18.01 35.30 1.58
N LYS A 34 18.38 34.14 2.12
CA LYS A 34 17.53 32.95 2.36
C LYS A 34 16.84 32.40 1.11
N LYS A 35 17.36 32.71 -0.08
CA LYS A 35 16.86 32.18 -1.35
C LYS A 35 17.59 30.95 -1.86
N SER A 36 18.66 30.54 -1.21
CA SER A 36 19.33 29.28 -1.53
C SER A 36 19.74 28.54 -0.26
N ILE A 37 19.85 27.22 -0.38
CA ILE A 37 20.29 26.34 0.70
C ILE A 37 21.34 25.41 0.15
N ARG A 38 22.53 25.44 0.74
CA ARG A 38 23.63 24.55 0.40
C ARG A 38 23.70 23.40 1.40
N PHE A 39 23.72 22.18 0.91
CA PHE A 39 23.83 20.95 1.66
C PHE A 39 25.21 20.33 1.45
N ASN A 40 25.85 19.95 2.55
CA ASN A 40 27.04 19.11 2.52
C ASN A 40 26.60 17.66 2.69
N LEU A 41 26.92 16.80 1.73
CA LEU A 41 26.50 15.41 1.74
C LEU A 41 27.49 14.53 2.51
N ARG A 42 26.96 13.44 3.06
CA ARG A 42 27.75 12.34 3.60
C ARG A 42 28.43 11.56 2.47
N THR A 43 29.57 10.95 2.78
CA THR A 43 30.37 10.18 1.82
C THR A 43 30.37 8.69 2.10
N ASP A 44 29.62 8.25 3.12
CA ASP A 44 29.55 6.88 3.62
C ASP A 44 28.19 6.21 3.34
N ILE A 45 27.36 6.80 2.48
CA ILE A 45 26.04 6.28 2.13
C ILE A 45 26.05 5.71 0.72
N PHE A 46 25.53 4.50 0.60
CA PHE A 46 25.50 3.72 -0.64
C PHE A 46 24.07 3.31 -0.97
N PHE A 47 23.77 3.19 -2.27
CA PHE A 47 22.55 2.52 -2.71
C PHE A 47 22.61 1.02 -2.39
N HIS A 48 21.44 0.38 -2.39
CA HIS A 48 21.33 -1.07 -2.30
C HIS A 48 22.02 -1.76 -3.48
N ASN A 49 22.45 -3.00 -3.26
CA ASN A 49 23.03 -3.82 -4.33
C ASN A 49 21.96 -4.16 -5.37
N ASP A 50 22.28 -3.96 -6.64
CA ASP A 50 21.38 -4.24 -7.76
C ASP A 50 22.18 -4.40 -9.06
N ALA A 51 21.67 -5.21 -9.98
CA ALA A 51 22.28 -5.50 -11.28
C ALA A 51 22.38 -4.28 -12.23
N VAL A 52 21.80 -3.13 -11.89
CA VAL A 52 22.03 -1.86 -12.59
C VAL A 52 23.45 -1.32 -12.38
N PHE A 53 24.08 -1.66 -11.26
CA PHE A 53 25.40 -1.16 -10.92
C PHE A 53 26.52 -2.10 -11.35
N ALA A 54 27.72 -1.56 -11.48
CA ALA A 54 28.91 -2.34 -11.80
C ALA A 54 29.09 -3.49 -10.79
N ASN A 55 29.21 -4.71 -11.30
CA ASN A 55 29.33 -5.95 -10.52
C ASN A 55 28.17 -6.20 -9.54
N GLY A 56 27.01 -5.59 -9.76
CA GLY A 56 25.84 -5.73 -8.89
C GLY A 56 25.97 -5.02 -7.54
N LYS A 57 27.00 -4.18 -7.33
CA LYS A 57 27.29 -3.52 -6.06
C LYS A 57 26.83 -2.08 -6.06
N GLY A 58 26.03 -1.71 -5.06
CA GLY A 58 25.54 -0.35 -4.90
C GLY A 58 26.68 0.65 -4.78
N ARG A 59 26.61 1.74 -5.54
CA ARG A 59 27.60 2.83 -5.47
C ARG A 59 27.20 3.88 -4.43
N ARG A 60 28.18 4.72 -4.07
CA ARG A 60 27.98 5.88 -3.19
C ARG A 60 26.95 6.86 -3.78
N ILE A 61 26.14 7.45 -2.91
CA ILE A 61 25.25 8.55 -3.27
C ILE A 61 26.07 9.83 -3.47
N ILE A 62 25.78 10.55 -4.55
CA ILE A 62 26.37 11.86 -4.89
C ILE A 62 25.30 12.94 -5.06
N ALA A 63 25.71 14.21 -5.09
CA ALA A 63 24.80 15.34 -5.28
C ALA A 63 23.99 15.26 -6.58
N GLU A 64 24.53 14.62 -7.61
CA GLU A 64 23.83 14.40 -8.87
C GLU A 64 22.61 13.47 -8.70
N ASP A 65 22.66 12.48 -7.80
CA ASP A 65 21.51 11.63 -7.50
C ASP A 65 20.38 12.42 -6.84
N VAL A 66 20.73 13.33 -5.93
CA VAL A 66 19.78 14.24 -5.29
C VAL A 66 19.15 15.17 -6.34
N ARG A 67 19.98 15.77 -7.19
CA ARG A 67 19.54 16.64 -8.28
C ARG A 67 18.60 15.91 -9.22
N TYR A 68 18.96 14.70 -9.64
CA TYR A 68 18.13 13.85 -10.50
C TYR A 68 16.78 13.54 -9.83
N SER A 69 16.81 13.07 -8.59
CA SER A 69 15.61 12.66 -7.84
C SER A 69 14.62 13.81 -7.65
N LEU A 70 15.10 14.99 -7.27
CA LEU A 70 14.23 16.15 -7.06
C LEU A 70 13.72 16.74 -8.38
N ASN A 71 14.52 16.71 -9.45
CA ASN A 71 14.04 17.14 -10.78
C ASN A 71 12.90 16.24 -11.29
N ARG A 72 12.94 14.92 -11.04
CA ARG A 72 11.84 14.02 -11.41
C ARG A 72 10.50 14.41 -10.80
N ILE A 73 10.48 15.06 -9.64
CA ILE A 73 9.23 15.46 -8.97
C ILE A 73 8.54 16.59 -9.74
N ILE A 74 9.32 17.50 -10.33
CA ILE A 74 8.80 18.67 -11.09
C ILE A 74 8.77 18.44 -12.60
N ASP A 75 9.34 17.33 -13.09
CA ASP A 75 9.28 16.94 -14.49
C ASP A 75 7.86 16.50 -14.86
N ALA A 76 7.26 17.21 -15.83
CA ALA A 76 5.95 16.91 -16.36
C ALA A 76 5.85 15.49 -16.93
N ALA A 77 6.93 14.95 -17.51
CA ALA A 77 6.96 13.59 -18.07
C ALA A 77 6.85 12.50 -16.98
N THR A 78 7.28 12.80 -15.76
CA THR A 78 7.14 11.88 -14.63
C THR A 78 5.70 11.82 -14.10
N ALA A 79 4.88 12.85 -14.37
CA ALA A 79 3.51 12.97 -13.87
C ALA A 79 3.38 12.71 -12.37
N SER A 80 4.33 13.24 -11.58
CA SER A 80 4.43 12.95 -10.15
C SER A 80 3.19 13.42 -9.38
N PRO A 81 2.51 12.55 -8.59
CA PRO A 81 1.42 12.97 -7.72
C PRO A 81 1.91 13.88 -6.58
N GLY A 82 3.24 13.94 -6.36
CA GLY A 82 3.89 14.82 -5.39
C GLY A 82 4.38 16.15 -5.96
N ALA A 83 4.18 16.46 -7.25
CA ALA A 83 4.71 17.68 -7.88
C ALA A 83 4.34 18.97 -7.13
N TRP A 84 3.17 18.97 -6.47
CA TRP A 84 2.66 20.10 -5.71
C TRP A 84 3.58 20.62 -4.61
N ILE A 85 4.48 19.78 -4.07
CA ILE A 85 5.36 20.17 -2.96
C ILE A 85 6.33 21.30 -3.35
N PHE A 86 6.66 21.42 -4.64
CA PHE A 86 7.57 22.47 -5.14
C PHE A 86 6.85 23.60 -5.88
N ASN A 87 5.53 23.52 -6.07
CA ASN A 87 4.76 24.53 -6.79
C ASN A 87 4.95 25.93 -6.19
N ASN A 88 5.47 26.84 -7.02
CA ASN A 88 5.77 28.23 -6.66
C ASN A 88 6.74 28.36 -5.45
N ARG A 89 7.64 27.40 -5.25
CA ARG A 89 8.64 27.40 -4.16
C ARG A 89 10.08 27.48 -4.67
N VAL A 90 10.43 26.66 -5.66
CA VAL A 90 11.79 26.53 -6.19
C VAL A 90 11.97 27.34 -7.47
N ASP A 91 13.21 27.77 -7.72
CA ASP A 91 13.57 28.51 -8.93
C ASP A 91 13.12 27.79 -10.21
N SER A 92 12.63 28.52 -11.20
CA SER A 92 12.06 27.91 -12.42
C SER A 92 13.11 27.47 -13.45
N LEU A 93 14.36 27.94 -13.34
CA LEU A 93 15.43 27.64 -14.29
C LEU A 93 16.45 26.65 -13.71
N GLN A 94 16.88 26.89 -12.47
CA GLN A 94 17.88 26.05 -11.79
C GLN A 94 17.47 25.75 -10.35
N PRO A 95 16.36 25.01 -10.12
CA PRO A 95 15.86 24.72 -8.77
C PRO A 95 16.83 23.87 -7.94
N PHE A 96 17.54 22.94 -8.60
CA PHE A 96 18.39 21.94 -7.97
C PHE A 96 19.74 21.88 -8.68
N VAL A 97 20.82 22.08 -7.93
CA VAL A 97 22.18 22.18 -8.49
C VAL A 97 23.11 21.22 -7.74
N ALA A 98 23.74 20.31 -8.48
CA ALA A 98 24.87 19.54 -7.99
C ALA A 98 26.14 20.34 -8.26
N ILE A 99 26.71 20.99 -7.24
CA ILE A 99 27.93 21.81 -7.39
C ILE A 99 29.15 20.90 -7.62
N ASN A 100 29.20 19.80 -6.87
CA ASN A 100 30.15 18.70 -7.00
C ASN A 100 29.55 17.46 -6.30
N ASP A 101 30.28 16.35 -6.29
CA ASP A 101 29.85 15.07 -5.69
C ASP A 101 29.26 15.14 -4.29
N SER A 102 29.72 16.08 -3.44
CA SER A 102 29.33 16.16 -2.02
C SER A 102 28.70 17.50 -1.64
N THR A 103 28.40 18.36 -2.62
CA THR A 103 27.76 19.66 -2.39
C THR A 103 26.56 19.83 -3.30
N PHE A 104 25.38 19.87 -2.69
CA PHE A 104 24.10 20.06 -3.37
C PHE A 104 23.50 21.41 -2.97
N GLN A 105 22.79 22.08 -3.88
CA GLN A 105 22.12 23.34 -3.60
C GLN A 105 20.68 23.34 -4.11
N VAL A 106 19.78 23.87 -3.29
CA VAL A 106 18.39 24.18 -3.66
C VAL A 106 18.25 25.69 -3.80
N ASN A 107 17.68 26.14 -4.92
CA ASN A 107 17.36 27.55 -5.17
C ASN A 107 15.84 27.76 -5.06
N LEU A 108 15.47 28.82 -4.34
CA LEU A 108 14.09 29.19 -4.02
C LEU A 108 13.71 30.48 -4.72
N LEU A 109 12.44 30.60 -5.13
CA LEU A 109 11.92 31.85 -5.70
C LEU A 109 11.95 33.00 -4.69
N LYS A 110 11.72 32.68 -3.41
CA LYS A 110 11.68 33.60 -2.29
C LYS A 110 12.01 32.87 -0.99
N PRO A 111 12.39 33.59 0.09
CA PRO A 111 12.60 32.99 1.39
C PRO A 111 11.41 32.10 1.80
N PHE A 112 11.68 30.82 2.02
CA PHE A 112 10.65 29.84 2.37
C PHE A 112 11.20 28.82 3.37
N HIS A 113 11.10 29.16 4.65
CA HIS A 113 11.67 28.39 5.75
C HIS A 113 11.18 26.92 5.84
N PRO A 114 9.90 26.58 5.57
CA PRO A 114 9.42 25.20 5.63
C PRO A 114 9.99 24.22 4.60
N ILE A 115 10.85 24.67 3.67
CA ILE A 115 11.43 23.83 2.62
C ILE A 115 12.18 22.61 3.16
N LEU A 116 12.86 22.70 4.30
CA LEU A 116 13.53 21.53 4.90
C LEU A 116 12.54 20.44 5.30
N GLY A 117 11.35 20.84 5.79
CA GLY A 117 10.25 19.93 6.04
C GLY A 117 9.76 19.25 4.76
N ILE A 118 9.70 19.98 3.65
CA ILE A 118 9.38 19.39 2.33
C ILE A 118 10.45 18.39 1.88
N LEU A 119 11.73 18.73 2.05
CA LEU A 119 12.85 17.86 1.68
C LEU A 119 12.96 16.60 2.56
N SER A 120 12.30 16.58 3.72
CA SER A 120 12.16 15.39 4.56
C SER A 120 11.04 14.44 4.14
N MET A 121 10.13 14.88 3.26
CA MET A 121 9.03 14.06 2.79
C MET A 121 9.54 12.92 1.91
N GLN A 122 8.87 11.77 1.96
CA GLN A 122 9.22 10.59 1.16
C GLN A 122 9.10 10.79 -0.36
N TYR A 123 8.42 11.85 -0.82
CA TYR A 123 8.48 12.26 -2.23
C TYR A 123 9.90 12.65 -2.65
N CYS A 124 10.70 13.19 -1.72
CA CYS A 124 12.06 13.68 -1.93
C CYS A 124 13.14 12.61 -1.69
N SER A 125 12.74 11.33 -1.62
CA SER A 125 13.67 10.21 -1.51
C SER A 125 14.68 10.21 -2.67
N VAL A 126 15.94 9.98 -2.34
CA VAL A 126 17.02 9.92 -3.33
C VAL A 126 17.06 8.53 -3.95
N VAL A 127 17.02 8.47 -5.28
CA VAL A 127 17.02 7.24 -6.07
C VAL A 127 18.15 7.26 -7.11
N PRO A 128 18.70 6.08 -7.47
CA PRO A 128 19.75 6.00 -8.47
C PRO A 128 19.16 6.14 -9.88
N LYS A 129 19.74 7.05 -10.66
CA LYS A 129 19.36 7.29 -12.06
C LYS A 129 19.38 6.00 -12.88
N GLU A 130 20.39 5.17 -12.68
CA GLU A 130 20.61 3.92 -13.41
C GLU A 130 19.45 2.95 -13.25
N ALA A 131 18.90 2.82 -12.02
CA ALA A 131 17.77 1.92 -11.77
C ALA A 131 16.48 2.48 -12.38
N VAL A 132 16.26 3.79 -12.24
CA VAL A 132 15.07 4.44 -12.80
C VAL A 132 15.06 4.34 -14.33
N GLU A 133 16.20 4.57 -14.99
CA GLU A 133 16.32 4.48 -16.45
C GLU A 133 16.24 3.04 -16.94
N LYS A 134 16.87 2.07 -16.26
CA LYS A 134 16.85 0.66 -16.67
C LYS A 134 15.47 0.03 -16.51
N TYR A 135 14.81 0.26 -15.37
CA TYR A 135 13.56 -0.41 -15.05
C TYR A 135 12.33 0.39 -15.47
N GLY A 136 12.45 1.70 -15.69
CA GLY A 136 11.36 2.55 -16.16
C GLY A 136 10.10 2.43 -15.30
N LEU A 137 8.97 2.06 -15.92
CA LEU A 137 7.69 1.85 -15.23
C LEU A 137 7.74 0.71 -14.21
N ASP A 138 8.62 -0.27 -14.41
CA ASP A 138 8.83 -1.40 -13.51
C ASP A 138 9.78 -1.09 -12.36
N PHE A 139 10.29 0.15 -12.22
CA PHE A 139 11.13 0.54 -11.08
C PHE A 139 10.45 0.24 -9.73
N ARG A 140 9.12 0.30 -9.65
CA ARG A 140 8.37 -0.05 -8.43
C ARG A 140 8.46 -1.54 -8.06
N ARG A 141 8.75 -2.41 -9.02
CA ARG A 141 8.95 -3.86 -8.88
C ARG A 141 10.44 -4.24 -8.75
N HIS A 142 11.32 -3.27 -8.95
CA HIS A 142 12.78 -3.39 -8.81
C HIS A 142 13.31 -2.20 -7.99
N ALA A 143 12.71 -1.98 -6.83
CA ALA A 143 12.98 -0.81 -6.02
C ALA A 143 14.42 -0.82 -5.49
N VAL A 144 15.21 0.18 -5.89
CA VAL A 144 16.59 0.39 -5.42
C VAL A 144 16.66 1.70 -4.66
N GLY A 145 17.00 1.64 -3.38
CA GLY A 145 17.12 2.80 -2.50
C GLY A 145 18.39 2.76 -1.65
N SER A 146 18.35 3.36 -0.47
CA SER A 146 19.48 3.46 0.47
C SER A 146 19.05 3.27 1.93
N GLY A 147 17.78 2.92 2.14
CA GLY A 147 17.19 2.77 3.45
C GLY A 147 17.68 1.53 4.21
N PRO A 148 17.17 1.33 5.44
CA PRO A 148 17.56 0.23 6.33
C PRO A 148 17.21 -1.16 5.79
N PHE A 149 16.25 -1.26 4.88
CA PHE A 149 15.87 -2.53 4.26
C PHE A 149 15.91 -2.43 2.73
N GLN A 150 16.21 -3.55 2.09
CA GLN A 150 16.31 -3.72 0.64
C GLN A 150 15.09 -4.50 0.14
N PHE A 151 14.63 -4.16 -1.07
CA PHE A 151 13.55 -4.87 -1.72
C PHE A 151 13.92 -6.34 -2.02
N VAL A 152 12.97 -7.26 -1.82
CA VAL A 152 13.12 -8.67 -2.23
C VAL A 152 12.05 -9.06 -3.23
N ALA A 153 10.78 -8.90 -2.85
CA ALA A 153 9.65 -9.27 -3.68
C ALA A 153 8.40 -8.48 -3.29
N TRP A 154 7.51 -8.25 -4.25
CA TRP A 154 6.20 -7.68 -4.00
C TRP A 154 5.15 -8.39 -4.84
N GLU A 155 4.26 -9.11 -4.15
CA GLU A 155 3.03 -9.65 -4.73
C GLU A 155 1.90 -8.67 -4.43
N GLU A 156 1.32 -8.10 -5.48
CA GLU A 156 0.35 -7.01 -5.34
C GLU A 156 -0.92 -7.49 -4.65
N GLY A 157 -1.38 -6.70 -3.67
CA GLY A 157 -2.54 -7.08 -2.85
C GLY A 157 -2.28 -8.20 -1.84
N GLN A 158 -1.08 -8.81 -1.81
CA GLN A 158 -0.75 -9.88 -0.86
C GLN A 158 0.35 -9.51 0.12
N ALA A 159 1.59 -9.34 -0.35
CA ALA A 159 2.73 -9.09 0.54
C ALA A 159 3.90 -8.38 -0.14
N LEU A 160 4.56 -7.49 0.60
CA LEU A 160 5.86 -6.90 0.28
C LEU A 160 6.91 -7.45 1.24
N ILE A 161 7.99 -8.01 0.69
CA ILE A 161 9.10 -8.60 1.44
C ILE A 161 10.32 -7.70 1.30
N LEU A 162 10.86 -7.28 2.45
CA LEU A 162 12.08 -6.50 2.57
C LEU A 162 13.09 -7.26 3.41
N LYS A 163 14.36 -7.25 3.02
CA LYS A 163 15.47 -7.83 3.80
C LYS A 163 16.36 -6.74 4.37
N LYS A 164 17.10 -7.03 5.43
CA LYS A 164 18.07 -6.11 6.03
C LYS A 164 19.08 -5.56 5.02
N ASN A 165 19.40 -4.28 5.14
CA ASN A 165 20.56 -3.69 4.50
C ASN A 165 21.78 -3.82 5.43
N GLU A 166 22.64 -4.81 5.18
CA GLU A 166 23.86 -5.06 5.99
C GLU A 166 24.89 -3.91 5.95
N HIS A 167 24.69 -2.94 5.06
CA HIS A 167 25.56 -1.78 4.91
C HIS A 167 24.83 -0.47 5.23
N TYR A 168 23.75 -0.52 6.00
CA TYR A 168 23.07 0.69 6.44
C TYR A 168 23.97 1.51 7.39
N PHE A 169 23.92 2.84 7.23
CA PHE A 169 24.91 3.76 7.76
C PHE A 169 24.59 4.27 9.17
N GLU A 170 23.40 4.01 9.69
CA GLU A 170 22.99 4.49 11.01
C GLU A 170 23.34 3.52 12.12
N ARG A 171 23.58 4.10 13.29
CA ARG A 171 23.85 3.39 14.53
C ARG A 171 22.95 3.92 15.63
N ASP A 172 22.62 3.05 16.57
CA ASP A 172 21.95 3.47 17.79
C ASP A 172 22.89 4.25 18.74
N SER A 173 22.36 4.70 19.88
CA SER A 173 23.13 5.43 20.89
C SER A 173 24.21 4.59 21.58
N ALA A 174 24.16 3.26 21.48
CA ALA A 174 25.17 2.33 21.99
C ALA A 174 26.22 1.94 20.93
N GLY A 175 26.09 2.45 19.70
CA GLY A 175 26.98 2.19 18.59
C GLY A 175 26.66 0.93 17.77
N ASN A 176 25.55 0.23 18.05
CA ASN A 176 25.13 -0.93 17.25
C ASN A 176 24.60 -0.50 15.89
N THR A 177 24.91 -1.26 14.85
CA THR A 177 24.46 -1.00 13.48
C THR A 177 22.97 -1.29 13.34
N LEU A 178 22.22 -0.37 12.71
CA LEU A 178 20.80 -0.55 12.39
C LEU A 178 20.64 -1.14 10.97
N PRO A 179 19.49 -1.76 10.63
CA PRO A 179 18.42 -2.17 11.55
C PRO A 179 18.74 -3.48 12.29
N TYR A 180 18.02 -3.74 13.39
CA TYR A 180 18.16 -4.99 14.15
C TYR A 180 17.47 -6.19 13.50
N LEU A 181 16.37 -5.96 12.79
CA LEU A 181 15.59 -7.03 12.16
C LEU A 181 16.28 -7.53 10.89
N ASP A 182 16.21 -8.85 10.66
CA ASP A 182 16.72 -9.47 9.43
C ASP A 182 15.84 -9.17 8.20
N GLY A 183 14.57 -8.84 8.43
CA GLY A 183 13.63 -8.49 7.36
C GLY A 183 12.30 -8.01 7.89
N VAL A 184 11.47 -7.51 6.97
CA VAL A 184 10.12 -7.04 7.23
C VAL A 184 9.21 -7.60 6.15
N LYS A 185 8.12 -8.26 6.57
CA LYS A 185 7.03 -8.67 5.71
C LYS A 185 5.82 -7.76 5.96
N VAL A 186 5.40 -7.03 4.94
CA VAL A 186 4.20 -6.19 4.99
C VAL A 186 3.08 -6.94 4.29
N ASN A 187 2.08 -7.40 5.05
CA ASN A 187 0.87 -8.03 4.51
C ASN A 187 -0.17 -6.97 4.11
N PHE A 188 -0.92 -7.24 3.06
CA PHE A 188 -2.06 -6.43 2.65
C PHE A 188 -3.36 -7.20 2.90
N TYR A 189 -4.30 -6.57 3.61
CA TYR A 189 -5.62 -7.13 3.90
C TYR A 189 -6.70 -6.15 3.46
N ASP A 190 -7.80 -6.68 2.90
CA ASP A 190 -8.93 -5.88 2.42
C ASP A 190 -9.75 -5.27 3.57
N SER A 191 -9.67 -5.85 4.78
CA SER A 191 -10.38 -5.37 5.95
C SER A 191 -9.49 -5.27 7.18
N LYS A 192 -9.65 -4.19 7.94
CA LYS A 192 -9.01 -3.98 9.25
C LYS A 192 -9.45 -5.01 10.28
N ALA A 193 -10.67 -5.53 10.14
CA ALA A 193 -11.15 -6.61 10.99
C ALA A 193 -10.34 -7.90 10.79
N THR A 194 -10.07 -8.29 9.55
CA THR A 194 -9.19 -9.44 9.23
C THR A 194 -7.79 -9.21 9.77
N GLU A 195 -7.19 -8.04 9.52
CA GLU A 195 -5.87 -7.68 10.05
C GLU A 195 -5.76 -7.87 11.57
N PHE A 196 -6.77 -7.43 12.33
CA PHE A 196 -6.81 -7.64 13.78
C PHE A 196 -6.90 -9.12 14.19
N LEU A 197 -7.71 -9.92 13.48
CA LEU A 197 -7.83 -11.35 13.76
C LEU A 197 -6.53 -12.12 13.49
N GLU A 198 -5.78 -11.73 12.46
CA GLU A 198 -4.47 -12.28 12.12
C GLU A 198 -3.42 -11.92 13.19
N PHE A 199 -3.41 -10.66 13.62
CA PHE A 199 -2.58 -10.18 14.73
C PHE A 199 -2.87 -10.94 16.03
N ARG A 200 -4.15 -11.09 16.38
CA ARG A 200 -4.58 -11.86 17.57
C ARG A 200 -4.14 -13.32 17.54
N GLN A 201 -3.97 -13.90 16.35
CA GLN A 201 -3.50 -15.27 16.16
C GLN A 201 -1.96 -15.40 16.13
N GLY A 202 -1.22 -14.30 16.36
CA GLY A 202 0.24 -14.27 16.33
C GLY A 202 0.82 -14.36 14.92
N ARG A 203 0.02 -14.12 13.87
CA ARG A 203 0.49 -14.10 12.47
C ARG A 203 1.00 -12.74 12.01
N LEU A 204 0.75 -11.69 12.81
CA LEU A 204 1.31 -10.35 12.62
C LEU A 204 1.93 -9.90 13.95
N ASP A 205 3.08 -9.24 13.88
CA ASP A 205 3.75 -8.67 15.06
C ASP A 205 3.31 -7.22 15.33
N PHE A 206 2.73 -6.56 14.33
CA PHE A 206 2.37 -5.15 14.39
C PHE A 206 1.13 -4.85 13.54
N ILE A 207 0.24 -4.03 14.10
CA ILE A 207 -0.87 -3.39 13.40
C ILE A 207 -0.90 -1.91 13.77
N ASN A 208 -1.24 -1.05 12.81
CA ASN A 208 -1.19 0.41 13.00
C ASN A 208 -2.51 1.03 13.47
N ASP A 209 -3.58 0.24 13.60
CA ASP A 209 -4.87 0.73 14.08
C ASP A 209 -5.74 -0.44 14.59
N ILE A 210 -6.76 -0.13 15.38
CA ILE A 210 -7.78 -1.09 15.83
C ILE A 210 -9.07 -0.79 15.07
N ASP A 211 -9.62 -1.82 14.40
CA ASP A 211 -10.90 -1.67 13.71
C ASP A 211 -12.00 -1.18 14.67
N PRO A 212 -12.88 -0.24 14.26
CA PRO A 212 -13.96 0.27 15.11
C PRO A 212 -14.89 -0.82 15.69
N SER A 213 -15.01 -1.98 15.06
CA SER A 213 -15.78 -3.11 15.56
C SER A 213 -15.13 -3.82 16.77
N PHE A 214 -13.79 -3.79 16.85
CA PHE A 214 -13.02 -4.39 17.95
C PHE A 214 -12.66 -3.38 19.06
N LYS A 215 -12.91 -2.08 18.86
CA LYS A 215 -12.55 -1.03 19.84
C LYS A 215 -13.08 -1.32 21.25
N ASP A 216 -14.30 -1.83 21.36
CA ASP A 216 -14.94 -2.10 22.66
C ASP A 216 -14.51 -3.44 23.24
N GLU A 217 -13.95 -4.35 22.43
CA GLU A 217 -13.30 -5.57 22.90
C GLU A 217 -11.90 -5.28 23.47
N VAL A 218 -11.16 -4.37 22.84
CA VAL A 218 -9.75 -4.09 23.14
C VAL A 218 -9.57 -2.95 24.13
N LEU A 219 -10.36 -1.88 24.00
CA LEU A 219 -10.15 -0.62 24.72
C LEU A 219 -11.26 -0.32 25.73
N THR A 220 -10.90 0.33 26.82
CA THR A 220 -11.84 1.03 27.70
C THR A 220 -12.42 2.26 26.99
N LYS A 221 -13.50 2.83 27.52
CA LYS A 221 -14.07 4.09 26.99
C LYS A 221 -13.08 5.27 27.03
N THR A 222 -12.05 5.20 27.87
CA THR A 222 -10.98 6.19 28.01
C THR A 222 -9.74 5.87 27.16
N GLY A 223 -9.83 4.86 26.29
CA GLY A 223 -8.81 4.55 25.30
C GLY A 223 -7.60 3.84 25.88
N ASN A 224 -7.75 3.19 27.05
CA ASN A 224 -6.72 2.35 27.63
C ASN A 224 -6.98 0.90 27.26
N LEU A 225 -5.93 0.08 27.25
CA LEU A 225 -6.07 -1.35 27.03
C LEU A 225 -6.92 -1.96 28.15
N LYS A 226 -7.81 -2.89 27.81
CA LYS A 226 -8.55 -3.66 28.81
C LYS A 226 -7.65 -4.73 29.44
N LYS A 227 -7.90 -5.03 30.73
CA LYS A 227 -7.14 -6.00 31.52
C LYS A 227 -6.83 -7.33 30.83
N GLN A 228 -7.81 -7.89 30.11
CA GLN A 228 -7.66 -9.17 29.42
C GLN A 228 -6.60 -9.17 28.29
N TRP A 229 -6.17 -7.98 27.85
CA TRP A 229 -5.17 -7.80 26.81
C TRP A 229 -3.81 -7.35 27.35
N GLU A 230 -3.73 -7.00 28.64
CA GLU A 230 -2.48 -6.61 29.29
C GLU A 230 -1.48 -7.77 29.23
N GLY A 231 -0.24 -7.49 28.81
CA GLY A 231 0.80 -8.50 28.62
C GLY A 231 0.68 -9.32 27.33
N MET A 232 -0.47 -9.30 26.64
CA MET A 232 -0.64 -9.93 25.33
C MET A 232 -0.27 -8.99 24.19
N ILE A 233 -0.65 -7.71 24.30
CA ILE A 233 -0.37 -6.70 23.29
C ILE A 233 0.18 -5.43 23.94
N TYR A 234 1.04 -4.73 23.20
CA TYR A 234 1.57 -3.44 23.60
C TYR A 234 0.87 -2.32 22.82
N LEU A 235 0.07 -1.50 23.52
CA LEU A 235 -0.65 -0.39 22.92
C LEU A 235 0.19 0.89 22.97
N ASN A 236 0.69 1.32 21.82
CA ASN A 236 1.37 2.61 21.67
C ASN A 236 0.39 3.74 21.34
N LYS A 237 0.24 4.71 22.26
CA LYS A 237 -0.53 5.95 22.03
C LYS A 237 0.41 7.15 21.99
N HIS A 238 0.30 7.93 20.93
CA HIS A 238 1.08 9.14 20.74
C HIS A 238 0.22 10.17 19.98
N PRO A 239 0.49 11.48 20.15
CA PRO A 239 -0.16 12.49 19.34
C PRO A 239 0.12 12.22 17.85
N TYR A 240 -0.92 11.95 17.09
CA TYR A 240 -0.81 11.80 15.65
C TYR A 240 -1.03 13.17 15.01
N LEU A 241 -0.15 13.58 14.10
CA LEU A 241 -0.22 14.89 13.42
C LEU A 241 -1.31 14.88 12.34
N ASN A 242 -2.55 14.62 12.74
CA ASN A 242 -3.71 14.56 11.87
C ASN A 242 -4.83 15.48 12.37
N ILE A 243 -5.69 15.88 11.44
CA ILE A 243 -6.95 16.56 11.75
C ILE A 243 -8.04 15.95 10.86
N GLU A 244 -9.14 15.54 11.46
CA GLU A 244 -10.33 15.09 10.74
C GLU A 244 -11.35 16.22 10.70
N TYR A 245 -11.85 16.54 9.51
CA TYR A 245 -12.80 17.64 9.31
C TYR A 245 -13.78 17.35 8.17
N PHE A 246 -14.96 17.99 8.23
CA PHE A 246 -15.86 18.09 7.10
C PHE A 246 -15.51 19.33 6.28
N GLY A 247 -15.11 19.14 5.03
CA GLY A 247 -14.90 20.24 4.08
C GLY A 247 -16.23 20.90 3.73
N ILE A 248 -16.33 22.22 3.90
CA ILE A 248 -17.50 23.00 3.50
C ILE A 248 -17.17 23.80 2.25
N LEU A 249 -17.75 23.37 1.12
CA LEU A 249 -17.68 24.11 -0.13
C LEU A 249 -18.66 25.28 -0.06
N HIS A 250 -18.14 26.50 -0.10
CA HIS A 250 -18.91 27.74 0.10
C HIS A 250 -18.59 28.83 -0.92
N ASP A 251 -17.85 28.49 -1.98
CA ASP A 251 -17.51 29.42 -3.05
C ASP A 251 -18.78 29.84 -3.80
N SER A 252 -19.19 31.09 -3.60
CA SER A 252 -20.38 31.65 -4.21
C SER A 252 -20.26 31.89 -5.72
N SER A 253 -19.04 31.81 -6.28
CA SER A 253 -18.83 31.87 -7.73
C SER A 253 -19.18 30.55 -8.44
N ASN A 254 -19.23 29.43 -7.70
CA ASN A 254 -19.65 28.15 -8.23
C ASN A 254 -21.18 28.09 -8.38
N ALA A 255 -21.66 27.96 -9.63
CA ALA A 255 -23.09 27.91 -9.94
C ALA A 255 -23.86 26.81 -9.19
N LEU A 256 -23.22 25.67 -8.90
CA LEU A 256 -23.82 24.56 -8.15
C LEU A 256 -24.13 24.93 -6.68
N LEU A 257 -23.51 25.99 -6.16
CA LEU A 257 -23.60 26.40 -4.76
C LEU A 257 -24.41 27.68 -4.56
N LYS A 258 -24.92 28.29 -5.64
CA LYS A 258 -25.69 29.54 -5.59
C LYS A 258 -26.85 29.48 -4.58
N ASN A 259 -27.51 28.33 -4.53
CA ASN A 259 -28.65 28.05 -3.64
C ASN A 259 -28.25 27.26 -2.38
N SER A 260 -26.97 26.99 -2.17
CA SER A 260 -26.50 26.25 -1.00
C SER A 260 -26.61 27.12 0.26
N PRO A 261 -27.20 26.63 1.36
CA PRO A 261 -27.25 27.38 2.62
C PRO A 261 -25.86 27.51 3.26
N LEU A 262 -24.89 26.70 2.83
CA LEU A 262 -23.52 26.73 3.35
C LEU A 262 -22.76 28.01 2.97
N ARG A 263 -23.28 28.82 2.03
CA ARG A 263 -22.76 30.17 1.74
C ARG A 263 -22.90 31.12 2.94
N PHE A 264 -23.93 30.93 3.77
CA PHE A 264 -24.18 31.77 4.93
C PHE A 264 -23.21 31.41 6.06
N LYS A 265 -22.38 32.37 6.49
CA LYS A 265 -21.44 32.17 7.61
C LYS A 265 -22.16 31.69 8.87
N LYS A 266 -23.34 32.26 9.16
CA LYS A 266 -24.15 31.89 10.33
C LYS A 266 -24.62 30.43 10.28
N VAL A 267 -25.00 29.90 9.11
CA VAL A 267 -25.33 28.48 8.96
C VAL A 267 -24.11 27.60 9.23
N ARG A 268 -22.93 27.96 8.70
CA ARG A 268 -21.68 27.21 8.99
C ARG A 268 -21.32 27.24 10.49
N GLN A 269 -21.52 28.38 11.15
CA GLN A 269 -21.31 28.52 12.59
C GLN A 269 -22.31 27.67 13.38
N ALA A 270 -23.59 27.69 13.00
CA ALA A 270 -24.63 26.89 13.63
C ALA A 270 -24.30 25.39 13.55
N ILE A 271 -23.90 24.90 12.37
CA ILE A 271 -23.43 23.52 12.18
C ILE A 271 -22.29 23.18 13.14
N ASN A 272 -21.33 24.09 13.34
CA ASN A 272 -20.20 23.84 14.24
C ASN A 272 -20.60 23.78 15.72
N TYR A 273 -21.51 24.64 16.17
CA TYR A 273 -22.03 24.65 17.55
C TYR A 273 -22.98 23.47 17.83
N ALA A 274 -23.64 22.94 16.80
CA ALA A 274 -24.58 21.83 16.94
C ALA A 274 -23.92 20.47 17.16
N ILE A 275 -22.61 20.31 16.97
CA ILE A 275 -21.95 19.00 17.03
C ILE A 275 -21.23 18.81 18.37
N ASN A 276 -21.67 17.84 19.17
CA ASN A 276 -20.98 17.47 20.40
C ASN A 276 -19.74 16.60 20.12
N ARG A 277 -18.60 17.24 19.87
CA ARG A 277 -17.33 16.57 19.54
C ARG A 277 -16.78 15.72 20.69
N LYS A 278 -16.95 16.15 21.95
CA LYS A 278 -16.51 15.37 23.12
C LYS A 278 -17.26 14.05 23.24
N LYS A 279 -18.60 14.10 23.11
CA LYS A 279 -19.45 12.91 23.09
C LYS A 279 -19.12 12.00 21.91
N MET A 280 -18.90 12.58 20.74
CA MET A 280 -18.48 11.85 19.54
C MET A 280 -17.18 11.06 19.77
N MET A 281 -16.14 11.69 20.33
CA MET A 281 -14.86 11.02 20.62
C MET A 281 -14.98 9.95 21.71
N LEU A 282 -15.74 10.24 22.78
CA LEU A 282 -15.93 9.31 23.89
C LEU A 282 -16.58 8.00 23.44
N TYR A 283 -17.67 8.07 22.66
CA TYR A 283 -18.49 6.89 22.35
C TYR A 283 -18.12 6.21 21.04
N LEU A 284 -17.73 6.96 20.01
CA LEU A 284 -17.44 6.40 18.68
C LEU A 284 -15.97 6.07 18.46
N ARG A 285 -15.09 6.61 19.30
CA ARG A 285 -13.65 6.40 19.23
C ARG A 285 -13.05 6.01 20.58
N ASN A 286 -13.81 5.67 21.61
CA ASN A 286 -13.27 5.28 22.93
C ASN A 286 -12.17 6.24 23.42
N SER A 287 -12.31 7.53 23.14
CA SER A 287 -11.33 8.57 23.49
C SER A 287 -9.91 8.39 22.91
N ILE A 288 -9.72 7.58 21.86
CA ILE A 288 -8.45 7.50 21.10
C ILE A 288 -8.27 8.67 20.12
N GLY A 289 -8.81 9.84 20.46
CA GLY A 289 -8.70 11.08 19.69
C GLY A 289 -9.13 12.29 20.51
N THR A 290 -8.66 13.47 20.11
CA THR A 290 -8.97 14.73 20.78
C THR A 290 -10.11 15.45 20.07
N ALA A 291 -11.11 15.91 20.82
CA ALA A 291 -12.17 16.76 20.28
C ALA A 291 -11.57 18.10 19.81
N ALA A 292 -11.64 18.38 18.51
CA ALA A 292 -11.15 19.62 17.92
C ALA A 292 -12.08 20.81 18.24
N GLU A 293 -11.84 21.47 19.37
CA GLU A 293 -12.61 22.66 19.82
C GLU A 293 -11.86 23.98 19.63
N SER A 294 -10.56 23.94 19.30
CA SER A 294 -9.66 25.10 19.23
C SER A 294 -8.96 25.25 17.87
N GLY A 295 -9.71 25.09 16.78
CA GLY A 295 -9.20 25.25 15.41
C GLY A 295 -8.72 23.94 14.77
N PHE A 296 -7.91 24.05 13.72
CA PHE A 296 -7.49 22.92 12.87
C PHE A 296 -6.09 22.39 13.20
N VAL A 297 -5.33 23.09 14.05
CA VAL A 297 -3.98 22.69 14.45
C VAL A 297 -4.11 21.55 15.47
N PRO A 298 -3.50 20.37 15.25
CA PRO A 298 -3.52 19.27 16.21
C PRO A 298 -2.82 19.65 17.53
N GLN A 299 -3.34 19.18 18.67
CA GLN A 299 -2.81 19.49 20.00
C GLN A 299 -1.34 19.08 20.21
N GLY A 300 -0.87 18.07 19.46
CA GLY A 300 0.52 17.63 19.52
C GLY A 300 1.53 18.60 18.89
N LEU A 301 1.10 19.64 18.17
CA LEU A 301 2.01 20.62 17.58
C LEU A 301 2.30 21.77 18.54
N PRO A 302 3.56 22.27 18.59
CA PRO A 302 3.91 23.45 19.37
C PRO A 302 3.13 24.72 19.00
N SER A 303 2.56 24.77 17.79
CA SER A 303 1.74 25.89 17.32
C SER A 303 0.27 25.83 17.77
N PHE A 304 -0.14 24.76 18.46
CA PHE A 304 -1.48 24.67 19.04
C PHE A 304 -1.61 25.62 20.24
N ASP A 305 -2.67 26.43 20.25
CA ASP A 305 -2.92 27.39 21.31
C ASP A 305 -4.43 27.51 21.57
N ALA A 306 -4.92 26.79 22.58
CA ALA A 306 -6.34 26.79 22.96
C ALA A 306 -6.79 28.09 23.64
N ASP A 307 -5.83 28.86 24.19
CA ASP A 307 -6.12 30.13 24.85
C ASP A 307 -6.35 31.23 23.83
N LYS A 308 -5.56 31.27 22.76
CA LYS A 308 -5.74 32.23 21.66
C LYS A 308 -6.79 31.82 20.65
N VAL A 309 -6.87 30.53 20.30
CA VAL A 309 -7.80 30.05 19.26
C VAL A 309 -9.13 29.64 19.90
N LYS A 310 -10.07 30.59 19.92
CA LYS A 310 -11.46 30.32 20.33
C LYS A 310 -12.24 29.68 19.17
N GLY A 311 -12.36 28.35 19.21
CA GLY A 311 -13.16 27.60 18.22
C GLY A 311 -14.62 27.41 18.65
N TYR A 312 -15.16 26.21 18.39
CA TYR A 312 -16.59 25.91 18.55
C TYR A 312 -16.81 24.80 19.57
N ASN A 313 -17.45 25.15 20.68
CA ASN A 313 -17.95 24.21 21.67
C ASN A 313 -19.38 23.79 21.32
N TYR A 314 -19.86 22.70 21.92
CA TYR A 314 -21.25 22.28 21.76
C TYR A 314 -22.22 23.27 22.44
N ASP A 315 -23.13 23.88 21.66
CA ASP A 315 -24.11 24.87 22.12
C ASP A 315 -25.32 24.89 21.17
N VAL A 316 -26.34 24.09 21.51
CA VAL A 316 -27.56 23.91 20.71
C VAL A 316 -28.36 25.20 20.59
N GLU A 317 -28.49 25.96 21.68
CA GLU A 317 -29.26 27.20 21.67
C GLU A 317 -28.62 28.23 20.75
N ARG A 318 -27.29 28.36 20.82
CA ARG A 318 -26.54 29.25 19.92
C ARG A 318 -26.66 28.81 18.47
N ALA A 319 -26.62 27.50 18.20
CA ALA A 319 -26.84 27.00 16.86
C ALA A 319 -28.23 27.39 16.32
N GLN A 320 -29.29 27.22 17.12
CA GLN A 320 -30.65 27.59 16.74
C GLN A 320 -30.81 29.12 16.55
N ARG A 321 -30.22 29.94 17.43
CA ARG A 321 -30.19 31.40 17.27
C ARG A 321 -29.53 31.80 15.96
N LEU A 322 -28.38 31.23 15.63
CA LEU A 322 -27.65 31.50 14.39
C LEU A 322 -28.44 31.09 13.13
N LEU A 323 -29.21 30.00 13.19
CA LEU A 323 -30.10 29.60 12.09
C LEU A 323 -31.26 30.59 11.91
N THR A 324 -31.90 31.01 12.99
CA THR A 324 -32.94 32.07 12.96
C THR A 324 -32.39 33.36 12.36
N GLU A 325 -31.23 33.80 12.83
CA GLU A 325 -30.55 34.98 12.30
C GLU A 325 -30.09 34.86 10.84
N ALA A 326 -29.99 33.63 10.31
CA ALA A 326 -29.71 33.35 8.91
C ALA A 326 -30.99 33.30 8.05
N GLY A 327 -32.18 33.50 8.65
CA GLY A 327 -33.47 33.41 7.99
C GLY A 327 -34.10 32.01 7.98
N PHE A 328 -33.55 31.08 8.76
CA PHE A 328 -33.98 29.68 8.80
C PHE A 328 -34.35 29.24 10.24
N PRO A 329 -35.37 29.85 10.87
CA PRO A 329 -35.74 29.53 12.24
C PRO A 329 -36.10 28.05 12.38
N ALA A 330 -35.42 27.35 13.29
CA ALA A 330 -35.51 25.89 13.46
C ALA A 330 -35.31 25.10 12.14
N GLY A 331 -34.49 25.63 11.23
CA GLY A 331 -34.23 25.04 9.91
C GLY A 331 -35.38 25.15 8.90
N LYS A 332 -36.48 25.82 9.23
CA LYS A 332 -37.60 26.01 8.29
C LYS A 332 -37.12 26.80 7.07
N GLY A 333 -37.39 26.27 5.88
CA GLY A 333 -36.98 26.86 4.60
C GLY A 333 -35.48 26.70 4.28
N LEU A 334 -34.70 26.01 5.11
CA LEU A 334 -33.29 25.73 4.83
C LEU A 334 -33.20 24.74 3.68
N PRO A 335 -32.54 25.08 2.55
CA PRO A 335 -32.32 24.12 1.48
C PRO A 335 -31.49 22.92 1.94
N GLU A 336 -31.59 21.83 1.19
CA GLU A 336 -30.89 20.58 1.49
C GLU A 336 -29.38 20.76 1.62
N ILE A 337 -28.79 20.13 2.65
CA ILE A 337 -27.34 20.03 2.84
C ILE A 337 -26.92 18.60 2.55
N LYS A 338 -26.01 18.42 1.59
CA LYS A 338 -25.42 17.12 1.28
C LYS A 338 -24.22 16.86 2.18
N LEU A 339 -24.30 15.82 3.00
CA LEU A 339 -23.20 15.32 3.82
C LEU A 339 -22.54 14.15 3.11
N LEU A 340 -21.36 14.40 2.55
CA LEU A 340 -20.60 13.43 1.78
C LEU A 340 -19.64 12.65 2.70
N THR A 341 -19.69 11.31 2.67
CA THR A 341 -18.82 10.46 3.51
C THR A 341 -18.35 9.19 2.78
N ILE A 342 -17.40 8.46 3.37
CA ILE A 342 -16.93 7.14 2.88
C ILE A 342 -17.17 6.08 3.98
N PRO A 343 -17.17 4.77 3.67
CA PRO A 343 -17.52 3.69 4.59
C PRO A 343 -16.88 3.81 5.97
N ILE A 344 -15.57 4.06 6.02
CA ILE A 344 -14.79 4.20 7.27
C ILE A 344 -15.27 5.35 8.19
N TYR A 345 -15.94 6.37 7.63
CA TYR A 345 -16.46 7.53 8.36
C TYR A 345 -18.00 7.54 8.50
N THR A 346 -18.68 6.45 8.12
CA THR A 346 -20.15 6.40 8.13
C THR A 346 -20.73 6.60 9.53
N ASN A 347 -20.09 6.05 10.56
CA ASN A 347 -20.56 6.22 11.95
C ASN A 347 -20.45 7.67 12.44
N LEU A 348 -19.35 8.36 12.13
CA LEU A 348 -19.16 9.78 12.46
C LEU A 348 -20.14 10.66 11.68
N ALA A 349 -20.30 10.41 10.38
CA ALA A 349 -21.24 11.15 9.55
C ALA A 349 -22.69 10.97 10.02
N SER A 350 -23.08 9.75 10.42
CA SER A 350 -24.41 9.46 10.95
C SER A 350 -24.65 10.18 12.29
N TYR A 351 -23.63 10.21 13.16
CA TYR A 351 -23.68 10.98 14.41
C TYR A 351 -23.87 12.47 14.14
N VAL A 352 -23.05 13.06 13.26
CA VAL A 352 -23.16 14.47 12.88
C VAL A 352 -24.53 14.76 12.27
N ALA A 353 -25.03 13.91 11.38
CA ALA A 353 -26.35 14.06 10.79
C ALA A 353 -27.45 14.09 11.87
N ASN A 354 -27.37 13.21 12.88
CA ASN A 354 -28.34 13.17 13.97
C ASN A 354 -28.27 14.40 14.88
N GLU A 355 -27.09 14.92 15.18
CA GLU A 355 -26.92 16.16 15.96
C GLU A 355 -27.48 17.38 15.19
N LEU A 356 -27.25 17.43 13.87
CA LEU A 356 -27.81 18.49 13.01
C LEU A 356 -29.34 18.46 12.97
N LYS A 357 -29.96 17.28 12.96
CA LYS A 357 -31.43 17.14 13.00
C LYS A 357 -32.04 17.75 14.25
N GLN A 358 -31.36 17.65 15.40
CA GLN A 358 -31.83 18.23 16.67
C GLN A 358 -31.93 19.77 16.63
N VAL A 359 -31.18 20.43 15.75
CA VAL A 359 -31.24 21.88 15.55
C VAL A 359 -32.06 22.29 14.32
N GLY A 360 -32.75 21.34 13.68
CA GLY A 360 -33.59 21.56 12.50
C GLY A 360 -32.86 21.48 11.15
N VAL A 361 -31.56 21.17 11.13
CA VAL A 361 -30.81 20.96 9.89
C VAL A 361 -30.99 19.50 9.46
N GLN A 362 -31.53 19.27 8.27
CA GLN A 362 -31.81 17.92 7.74
C GLN A 362 -30.81 17.58 6.62
N PRO A 363 -29.58 17.12 6.94
CA PRO A 363 -28.64 16.75 5.91
C PRO A 363 -29.03 15.41 5.27
N ILE A 364 -28.79 15.28 3.97
CA ILE A 364 -28.81 13.99 3.29
C ILE A 364 -27.39 13.43 3.30
N CYS A 365 -27.22 12.30 3.99
CA CYS A 365 -25.98 11.56 3.99
C CYS A 365 -25.85 10.80 2.66
N GLN A 366 -24.78 11.03 1.91
CA GLN A 366 -24.49 10.35 0.66
C GLN A 366 -23.07 9.78 0.71
N SER A 367 -22.92 8.52 0.29
CA SER A 367 -21.60 7.93 0.11
C SER A 367 -20.90 8.60 -1.09
N ARG A 368 -19.61 8.91 -0.93
CA ARG A 368 -18.71 9.39 -1.97
C ARG A 368 -18.14 8.30 -2.85
N TRP A 369 -18.36 7.02 -2.50
CA TRP A 369 -18.04 5.96 -3.44
C TRP A 369 -18.84 6.22 -4.71
N LEU A 370 -18.11 6.20 -5.83
CA LEU A 370 -18.59 6.55 -7.15
C LEU A 370 -20.02 6.03 -7.34
N ASN A 371 -20.85 6.83 -7.99
CA ASN A 371 -22.13 6.42 -8.59
C ASN A 371 -21.97 5.37 -9.71
N ALA A 372 -20.82 4.69 -9.74
CA ALA A 372 -20.40 3.67 -10.66
C ALA A 372 -19.46 2.72 -9.91
N VAL A 373 -19.67 1.42 -10.08
CA VAL A 373 -18.78 0.37 -9.59
C VAL A 373 -18.42 -0.49 -10.80
N SER A 374 -17.16 -0.91 -10.92
CA SER A 374 -16.78 -1.94 -11.90
C SER A 374 -16.95 -3.29 -11.24
N VAL A 375 -17.75 -4.15 -11.87
CA VAL A 375 -18.06 -5.49 -11.38
C VAL A 375 -18.04 -6.46 -12.57
N ARG A 376 -17.55 -7.68 -12.34
CA ARG A 376 -17.78 -8.79 -13.28
C ARG A 376 -19.09 -9.45 -12.87
N LEU A 377 -20.02 -9.54 -13.82
CA LEU A 377 -21.34 -10.11 -13.59
C LEU A 377 -21.52 -11.30 -14.55
N THR A 378 -22.11 -12.39 -14.07
CA THR A 378 -22.70 -13.39 -14.97
C THR A 378 -23.88 -12.77 -15.72
N PRO A 379 -24.37 -13.40 -16.81
CA PRO A 379 -25.59 -12.95 -17.49
C PRO A 379 -26.80 -12.83 -16.53
N GLU A 380 -26.98 -13.75 -15.58
CA GLU A 380 -28.09 -13.64 -14.61
C GLU A 380 -27.88 -12.49 -13.61
N GLN A 381 -26.64 -12.29 -13.15
CA GLN A 381 -26.31 -11.18 -12.25
C GLN A 381 -26.48 -9.83 -12.96
N TYR A 382 -26.11 -9.73 -14.24
CA TYR A 382 -26.36 -8.54 -15.05
C TYR A 382 -27.85 -8.23 -15.12
N ALA A 383 -28.69 -9.22 -15.45
CA ALA A 383 -30.13 -9.03 -15.51
C ALA A 383 -30.71 -8.59 -14.16
N THR A 384 -30.19 -9.11 -13.05
CA THR A 384 -30.60 -8.72 -11.70
C THR A 384 -30.21 -7.28 -11.39
N VAL A 385 -28.95 -6.90 -11.66
CA VAL A 385 -28.43 -5.55 -11.39
C VAL A 385 -29.10 -4.50 -12.28
N ALA A 386 -29.32 -4.82 -13.57
CA ALA A 386 -29.98 -3.92 -14.53
C ALA A 386 -31.40 -3.52 -14.12
N ASN A 387 -32.09 -4.37 -13.35
CA ASN A 387 -33.45 -4.12 -12.89
C ASN A 387 -33.52 -3.43 -11.52
N MET A 388 -32.38 -3.11 -10.88
CA MET A 388 -32.39 -2.44 -9.58
C MET A 388 -32.76 -0.95 -9.72
N PRO A 389 -33.69 -0.42 -8.91
CA PRO A 389 -34.23 0.93 -9.08
C PRO A 389 -33.21 2.07 -8.90
N PHE A 390 -32.02 1.79 -8.34
CA PHE A 390 -30.94 2.76 -8.17
C PHE A 390 -29.88 2.71 -9.28
N VAL A 391 -29.94 1.74 -10.19
CA VAL A 391 -28.98 1.58 -11.30
C VAL A 391 -29.44 2.46 -12.47
N LYS A 392 -28.67 3.50 -12.78
CA LYS A 392 -28.99 4.46 -13.85
C LYS A 392 -28.52 4.01 -15.24
N ALA A 393 -27.40 3.30 -15.29
CA ALA A 393 -26.82 2.79 -16.53
C ALA A 393 -25.84 1.66 -16.20
N ILE A 394 -25.69 0.72 -17.13
CA ILE A 394 -24.59 -0.25 -17.14
C ILE A 394 -23.85 -0.06 -18.45
N GLN A 395 -22.57 0.26 -18.38
CA GLN A 395 -21.71 0.41 -19.55
C GLN A 395 -20.71 -0.72 -19.57
N ALA A 396 -20.62 -1.44 -20.69
CA ALA A 396 -19.52 -2.36 -20.92
C ALA A 396 -18.22 -1.54 -21.00
N ILE A 397 -17.27 -1.84 -20.12
CA ILE A 397 -15.93 -1.26 -20.17
C ILE A 397 -15.15 -2.07 -21.20
N ASP A 398 -14.83 -1.47 -22.35
CA ASP A 398 -13.92 -2.08 -23.33
C ASP A 398 -12.48 -2.03 -22.76
N PRO A 399 -11.87 -3.18 -22.42
CA PRO A 399 -10.60 -3.24 -21.73
C PRO A 399 -9.44 -3.19 -22.74
N ALA A 400 -9.35 -2.14 -23.56
CA ALA A 400 -8.15 -1.87 -24.37
C ALA A 400 -6.92 -1.47 -23.52
N ILE A 401 -6.94 -1.76 -22.21
CA ILE A 401 -5.76 -2.04 -21.40
C ILE A 401 -5.84 -3.53 -21.07
N VAL A 402 -4.96 -4.33 -21.68
CA VAL A 402 -4.78 -5.74 -21.29
C VAL A 402 -4.07 -5.76 -19.92
N ILE A 403 -4.82 -5.53 -18.86
CA ILE A 403 -4.49 -6.08 -17.55
C ILE A 403 -4.89 -7.54 -17.65
N THR A 404 -3.90 -8.43 -17.72
CA THR A 404 -4.12 -9.87 -17.65
C THR A 404 -4.88 -10.18 -16.37
N SER A 405 -6.19 -10.33 -16.45
CA SER A 405 -6.97 -10.91 -15.37
C SER A 405 -6.74 -12.41 -15.44
N ILE A 406 -5.85 -12.92 -14.62
CA ILE A 406 -5.90 -14.32 -14.26
C ILE A 406 -7.20 -14.45 -13.46
N ALA A 407 -8.16 -15.23 -13.96
CA ALA A 407 -9.23 -15.71 -13.10
C ALA A 407 -8.53 -16.36 -11.89
N LEU A 408 -8.84 -15.94 -10.65
CA LEU A 408 -8.45 -16.74 -9.50
C LEU A 408 -8.96 -18.16 -9.81
N PRO A 409 -8.07 -19.16 -9.94
CA PRO A 409 -8.54 -20.52 -10.12
C PRO A 409 -9.49 -20.79 -8.97
N ALA A 410 -10.66 -21.35 -9.26
CA ALA A 410 -11.36 -22.09 -8.23
C ALA A 410 -10.31 -22.99 -7.59
N ASN A 411 -10.15 -22.96 -6.25
CA ASN A 411 -9.14 -23.80 -5.62
C ASN A 411 -9.37 -25.22 -6.13
N PRO A 412 -8.42 -25.80 -6.87
CA PRO A 412 -8.65 -27.08 -7.52
C PRO A 412 -8.94 -28.12 -6.45
N HIS A 413 -9.89 -29.00 -6.74
CA HIS A 413 -10.14 -30.14 -5.88
C HIS A 413 -8.88 -31.01 -5.89
N MET A 414 -8.33 -31.25 -4.70
CA MET A 414 -7.17 -32.12 -4.57
C MET A 414 -7.55 -33.54 -5.01
N ALA A 415 -6.75 -34.14 -5.88
CA ALA A 415 -6.95 -35.53 -6.29
C ALA A 415 -6.99 -36.43 -5.05
N PRO A 416 -7.75 -37.55 -5.05
CA PRO A 416 -7.90 -38.39 -3.86
C PRO A 416 -6.57 -38.80 -3.20
N VAL A 417 -5.52 -39.04 -3.99
CA VAL A 417 -4.17 -39.36 -3.49
C VAL A 417 -3.56 -38.25 -2.63
N MET A 418 -3.87 -36.99 -2.92
CA MET A 418 -3.36 -35.84 -2.16
C MET A 418 -3.98 -35.74 -0.77
N SER A 419 -5.20 -36.26 -0.58
CA SER A 419 -5.79 -36.38 0.75
C SER A 419 -5.07 -37.42 1.61
N GLN A 420 -4.52 -38.48 1.02
CA GLN A 420 -3.81 -39.54 1.75
C GLN A 420 -2.51 -39.04 2.37
N ILE A 421 -1.85 -38.07 1.72
CA ILE A 421 -0.64 -37.45 2.22
C ILE A 421 -0.91 -36.16 3.00
N GLN A 422 -2.15 -35.89 3.43
CA GLN A 422 -2.49 -34.67 4.19
C GLN A 422 -2.02 -33.37 3.50
N ALA A 423 -2.09 -33.31 2.17
CA ALA A 423 -1.62 -32.15 1.39
C ALA A 423 -2.15 -30.78 1.86
N PRO A 424 -3.41 -30.64 2.35
CA PRO A 424 -3.89 -29.39 2.92
C PRO A 424 -3.06 -28.87 4.11
N ASP A 425 -2.54 -29.76 4.95
CA ASP A 425 -1.74 -29.38 6.12
C ASP A 425 -0.36 -28.89 5.70
N PHE A 426 0.26 -29.52 4.69
CA PHE A 426 1.49 -29.05 4.07
C PHE A 426 1.33 -27.66 3.44
N MET A 427 0.23 -27.43 2.70
CA MET A 427 -0.07 -26.11 2.13
C MET A 427 -0.28 -25.04 3.22
N LYS A 428 -1.01 -25.38 4.29
CA LYS A 428 -1.22 -24.47 5.43
C LYS A 428 0.09 -24.11 6.14
N ALA A 429 1.03 -25.04 6.19
CA ALA A 429 2.37 -24.84 6.72
C ALA A 429 3.33 -24.13 5.73
N GLY A 430 2.88 -23.83 4.50
CA GLY A 430 3.71 -23.24 3.45
C GLY A 430 4.74 -24.21 2.84
N LEU A 431 4.65 -25.50 3.17
CA LEU A 431 5.52 -26.56 2.66
C LEU A 431 5.01 -26.99 1.29
N THR A 432 5.51 -26.31 0.26
CA THR A 432 5.21 -26.62 -1.14
C THR A 432 6.51 -26.91 -1.89
N GLY A 433 6.45 -27.73 -2.94
CA GLY A 433 7.60 -27.97 -3.82
C GLY A 433 7.85 -26.83 -4.82
N ARG A 434 7.21 -25.67 -4.66
CA ARG A 434 7.34 -24.52 -5.57
C ARG A 434 8.76 -23.97 -5.50
N PHE A 435 9.30 -23.59 -6.66
CA PHE A 435 10.65 -23.02 -6.81
C PHE A 435 11.81 -23.94 -6.40
N VAL A 436 11.56 -25.24 -6.25
CA VAL A 436 12.59 -26.26 -6.01
C VAL A 436 13.03 -26.88 -7.35
N ASN A 437 14.26 -27.37 -7.43
CA ASN A 437 14.74 -28.18 -8.56
C ASN A 437 14.45 -29.67 -8.30
N ILE A 438 13.77 -30.33 -9.23
CA ILE A 438 13.35 -31.73 -9.11
C ILE A 438 13.88 -32.53 -10.31
N GLY A 439 14.56 -33.63 -10.05
CA GLY A 439 14.91 -34.63 -11.06
C GLY A 439 13.88 -35.76 -11.06
N VAL A 440 13.37 -36.12 -12.24
CA VAL A 440 12.47 -37.27 -12.41
C VAL A 440 13.14 -38.26 -13.37
N ILE A 441 13.39 -39.47 -12.90
CA ILE A 441 14.02 -40.54 -13.65
C ILE A 441 13.00 -41.68 -13.75
N ASP A 442 12.61 -42.07 -14.95
CA ASP A 442 11.50 -43.02 -15.17
C ASP A 442 11.60 -43.75 -16.53
N ALA A 443 10.66 -44.65 -16.82
CA ALA A 443 10.58 -45.46 -18.03
C ALA A 443 10.26 -44.65 -19.31
N GLY A 444 9.69 -43.46 -19.18
CA GLY A 444 9.47 -42.52 -20.29
C GLY A 444 8.49 -41.41 -19.96
N PHE A 445 8.41 -40.40 -20.85
CA PHE A 445 7.57 -39.20 -20.66
C PHE A 445 6.69 -38.93 -21.87
N PHE A 446 6.27 -39.97 -22.57
CA PHE A 446 5.43 -39.82 -23.75
C PHE A 446 4.17 -39.02 -23.41
N GLY A 447 3.89 -38.01 -24.23
CA GLY A 447 2.75 -37.11 -24.09
C GLY A 447 2.89 -36.02 -23.03
N ALA A 448 3.97 -35.96 -22.23
CA ALA A 448 4.10 -35.00 -21.13
C ALA A 448 3.97 -33.52 -21.58
N ASP A 449 4.53 -33.17 -22.75
CA ASP A 449 4.47 -31.81 -23.31
C ASP A 449 3.06 -31.40 -23.79
N SER A 450 2.15 -32.36 -23.92
CA SER A 450 0.78 -32.16 -24.40
C SER A 450 -0.29 -32.47 -23.36
N ALA A 451 0.05 -33.14 -22.26
CA ALA A 451 -0.85 -33.54 -21.20
C ALA A 451 -1.46 -32.32 -20.48
N ASN A 452 -2.80 -32.27 -20.38
CA ASN A 452 -3.52 -31.13 -19.79
C ASN A 452 -3.01 -30.75 -18.40
N ALA A 453 -2.81 -31.74 -17.52
CA ALA A 453 -2.32 -31.53 -16.16
C ALA A 453 -0.90 -30.93 -16.09
N LEU A 454 -0.11 -31.04 -17.16
CA LEU A 454 1.31 -30.63 -17.19
C LEU A 454 1.58 -29.41 -18.07
N LYS A 455 0.60 -28.98 -18.89
CA LYS A 455 0.73 -27.83 -19.79
C LYS A 455 1.33 -26.59 -19.12
N HIS A 456 0.95 -26.32 -17.88
CA HIS A 456 1.44 -25.16 -17.13
C HIS A 456 2.96 -25.21 -16.85
N ILE A 457 3.56 -26.39 -16.75
CA ILE A 457 5.01 -26.58 -16.55
C ILE A 457 5.76 -26.29 -17.85
N PHE A 458 5.27 -26.83 -18.97
CA PHE A 458 5.91 -26.66 -20.28
C PHE A 458 5.72 -25.24 -20.85
N ALA A 459 4.57 -24.60 -20.62
CA ALA A 459 4.29 -23.23 -21.06
C ALA A 459 5.24 -22.19 -20.44
N ARG A 460 5.80 -22.47 -19.25
CA ARG A 460 6.76 -21.59 -18.56
C ARG A 460 8.22 -22.02 -18.72
N ASP A 461 8.52 -22.91 -19.67
CA ASP A 461 9.86 -23.48 -19.82
C ASP A 461 10.41 -24.12 -18.52
N GLY A 462 9.52 -24.83 -17.81
CA GLY A 462 9.79 -25.43 -16.50
C GLY A 462 10.64 -26.70 -16.56
N VAL A 463 10.76 -27.34 -17.73
CA VAL A 463 11.64 -28.49 -17.96
C VAL A 463 12.94 -28.00 -18.59
N LYS A 464 14.02 -27.93 -17.82
CA LYS A 464 15.29 -27.32 -18.27
C LYS A 464 16.19 -28.26 -19.04
N ARG A 465 16.10 -29.55 -18.75
CA ARG A 465 16.88 -30.56 -19.44
C ARG A 465 16.14 -31.87 -19.49
N VAL A 466 16.32 -32.55 -20.61
CA VAL A 466 15.78 -33.88 -20.86
C VAL A 466 16.94 -34.77 -21.31
N ARG A 467 16.98 -36.01 -20.86
CA ARG A 467 17.97 -36.99 -21.35
C ARG A 467 17.35 -38.37 -21.51
N ASP A 468 17.51 -38.94 -22.69
CA ASP A 468 17.20 -40.34 -22.94
C ASP A 468 18.49 -41.15 -22.80
N TYR A 469 18.59 -41.98 -21.75
CA TYR A 469 19.73 -42.89 -21.55
C TYR A 469 19.54 -44.23 -22.26
N VAL A 470 18.33 -44.50 -22.78
CA VAL A 470 18.01 -45.73 -23.51
C VAL A 470 18.33 -45.56 -24.99
N ASN A 471 18.07 -44.37 -25.55
CA ASN A 471 18.32 -44.06 -26.95
C ASN A 471 19.06 -42.73 -27.12
N GLU A 472 20.40 -42.79 -27.02
CA GLU A 472 21.29 -41.62 -27.05
C GLU A 472 21.24 -40.81 -28.36
N LYS A 473 20.62 -41.35 -29.43
CA LYS A 473 20.48 -40.68 -30.72
C LYS A 473 19.27 -39.75 -30.79
N LYS A 474 18.40 -39.78 -29.77
CA LYS A 474 17.15 -39.00 -29.74
C LYS A 474 17.35 -37.58 -29.21
N THR A 475 16.59 -36.66 -29.78
CA THR A 475 16.51 -35.26 -29.37
C THR A 475 15.59 -35.10 -28.16
N HIS A 476 15.65 -33.94 -27.48
CA HIS A 476 14.77 -33.64 -26.34
C HIS A 476 13.27 -33.76 -26.70
N SER A 477 12.87 -33.40 -27.93
CA SER A 477 11.47 -33.48 -28.37
C SER A 477 11.00 -34.92 -28.64
N ASP A 478 11.92 -35.84 -28.92
CA ASP A 478 11.57 -37.21 -29.25
C ASP A 478 11.07 -37.98 -28.03
N LEU A 479 11.53 -37.59 -26.82
CA LEU A 479 11.12 -38.24 -25.56
C LEU A 479 9.63 -38.06 -25.24
N PHE A 480 9.03 -36.97 -25.73
CA PHE A 480 7.61 -36.70 -25.50
C PHE A 480 6.71 -37.22 -26.62
N ARG A 481 7.27 -37.54 -27.79
CA ARG A 481 6.49 -37.79 -29.02
C ARG A 481 6.67 -39.18 -29.62
N THR A 482 7.62 -39.95 -29.10
CA THR A 482 7.89 -41.31 -29.60
C THR A 482 7.52 -42.33 -28.54
N LEU A 483 6.58 -43.20 -28.86
CA LEU A 483 6.22 -44.34 -28.03
C LEU A 483 7.07 -45.55 -28.44
N GLU A 484 7.95 -46.02 -27.56
CA GLU A 484 8.75 -47.24 -27.74
C GLU A 484 8.21 -48.41 -26.91
N SER A 485 7.59 -48.12 -25.77
CA SER A 485 6.95 -49.10 -24.90
C SER A 485 5.66 -48.55 -24.29
N ASN A 486 4.78 -49.44 -23.83
CA ASN A 486 3.58 -49.04 -23.09
C ASN A 486 3.90 -48.37 -21.74
N ALA A 487 5.11 -48.55 -21.21
CA ALA A 487 5.54 -47.93 -19.97
C ALA A 487 6.02 -46.48 -20.14
N ASP A 488 6.18 -46.00 -21.38
CA ASP A 488 6.69 -44.65 -21.63
C ASP A 488 5.70 -43.55 -21.18
N PHE A 489 4.48 -43.90 -20.78
CA PHE A 489 3.52 -42.99 -20.14
C PHE A 489 3.76 -42.83 -18.63
N HIS A 490 4.48 -43.76 -17.99
CA HIS A 490 4.58 -43.82 -16.54
C HIS A 490 5.25 -42.58 -15.94
N GLY A 491 6.36 -42.11 -16.52
CA GLY A 491 7.00 -40.87 -16.08
C GLY A 491 6.13 -39.62 -16.30
N THR A 492 5.22 -39.64 -17.28
CA THR A 492 4.21 -38.59 -17.46
C THR A 492 3.21 -38.59 -16.28
N GLU A 493 2.76 -39.76 -15.83
CA GLU A 493 1.88 -39.90 -14.66
C GLU A 493 2.60 -39.51 -13.36
N VAL A 494 3.85 -39.91 -13.20
CA VAL A 494 4.69 -39.52 -12.05
C VAL A 494 4.90 -38.02 -11.99
N LEU A 495 5.22 -37.39 -13.13
CA LEU A 495 5.36 -35.94 -13.21
C LEU A 495 4.04 -35.24 -12.86
N ALA A 496 2.90 -35.79 -13.28
CA ALA A 496 1.58 -35.29 -12.91
C ALA A 496 1.28 -35.46 -11.41
N ALA A 497 1.69 -36.56 -10.78
CA ALA A 497 1.56 -36.73 -9.33
C ALA A 497 2.43 -35.75 -8.52
N ILE A 498 3.57 -35.32 -9.07
CA ILE A 498 4.47 -34.36 -8.41
C ILE A 498 3.95 -32.92 -8.52
N ALA A 499 3.49 -32.53 -9.70
CA ALA A 499 3.21 -31.12 -10.02
C ALA A 499 1.96 -30.87 -10.86
N GLY A 500 1.18 -31.89 -11.20
CA GLY A 500 0.05 -31.78 -12.09
C GLY A 500 -1.06 -30.89 -11.55
N ASN A 501 -1.61 -30.06 -12.45
CA ASN A 501 -2.77 -29.23 -12.22
C ASN A 501 -3.59 -29.19 -13.52
N ASP A 502 -4.77 -29.81 -13.51
CA ASP A 502 -5.67 -29.85 -14.65
C ASP A 502 -6.77 -28.80 -14.50
N PRO A 503 -6.70 -27.69 -15.26
CA PRO A 503 -7.69 -26.64 -15.20
C PRO A 503 -9.02 -27.01 -15.87
N SER A 504 -9.06 -28.03 -16.73
CA SER A 504 -10.29 -28.47 -17.40
C SER A 504 -11.21 -29.26 -16.47
N GLU A 505 -10.62 -30.06 -15.59
CA GLU A 505 -11.33 -30.83 -14.57
C GLU A 505 -11.34 -30.15 -13.20
N ASN A 506 -10.61 -29.03 -13.05
CA ASN A 506 -10.39 -28.32 -11.79
C ASN A 506 -9.78 -29.23 -10.70
N ILE A 507 -8.78 -30.05 -11.07
CA ILE A 507 -8.13 -31.04 -10.19
C ILE A 507 -6.63 -30.76 -10.06
N GLN A 508 -6.11 -30.80 -8.83
CA GLN A 508 -4.68 -30.71 -8.55
C GLN A 508 -4.13 -32.08 -8.09
N PHE A 509 -3.14 -32.57 -8.83
CA PHE A 509 -2.51 -33.87 -8.65
C PHE A 509 -1.21 -33.80 -7.84
N GLY A 510 -0.57 -32.63 -7.75
CA GLY A 510 0.69 -32.46 -7.02
C GLY A 510 0.92 -31.06 -6.44
N LEU A 511 1.85 -30.92 -5.49
CA LEU A 511 2.13 -29.63 -4.79
C LEU A 511 3.26 -28.80 -5.42
N ALA A 512 4.06 -29.38 -6.33
CA ALA A 512 5.26 -28.75 -6.88
C ALA A 512 5.00 -28.01 -8.22
N THR A 513 3.87 -27.31 -8.32
CA THR A 513 3.37 -26.70 -9.59
C THR A 513 4.35 -25.71 -10.23
N ASP A 514 5.19 -25.05 -9.42
CA ASP A 514 6.21 -24.07 -9.87
C ASP A 514 7.66 -24.55 -9.72
N ALA A 515 7.90 -25.87 -9.63
CA ALA A 515 9.25 -26.42 -9.60
C ALA A 515 9.97 -26.32 -10.96
N THR A 516 11.29 -26.48 -10.95
CA THR A 516 12.10 -26.63 -12.17
C THR A 516 12.47 -28.10 -12.33
N PHE A 517 12.23 -28.67 -13.50
CA PHE A 517 12.36 -30.10 -13.76
C PHE A 517 13.54 -30.46 -14.65
N TYR A 518 14.16 -31.60 -14.31
CA TYR A 518 15.15 -32.30 -15.11
C TYR A 518 14.64 -33.72 -15.33
N LEU A 519 14.34 -34.10 -16.57
CA LEU A 519 13.71 -35.38 -16.89
C LEU A 519 14.73 -36.34 -17.50
N ALA A 520 14.72 -37.59 -17.07
CA ALA A 520 15.59 -38.62 -17.63
C ALA A 520 14.84 -39.93 -17.84
N ARG A 521 15.01 -40.53 -19.01
CA ARG A 521 14.56 -41.90 -19.25
C ARG A 521 15.70 -42.87 -18.98
N SER A 522 15.50 -43.84 -18.09
CA SER A 522 16.53 -44.83 -17.71
C SER A 522 16.32 -46.23 -18.26
N ASP A 523 15.08 -46.61 -18.58
CA ASP A 523 14.73 -47.99 -18.91
C ASP A 523 13.59 -48.07 -19.94
N GLN A 524 13.29 -49.30 -20.41
CA GLN A 524 12.22 -49.61 -21.38
C GLN A 524 10.94 -50.13 -20.68
N GLY A 525 10.74 -49.80 -19.40
CA GLY A 525 9.58 -50.20 -18.60
C GLY A 525 9.65 -51.61 -18.05
N ASN A 526 9.62 -52.62 -18.92
CA ASN A 526 9.44 -54.02 -18.51
C ASN A 526 10.74 -54.71 -18.02
N ARG A 527 11.84 -53.96 -17.92
CA ARG A 527 13.13 -54.38 -17.39
C ARG A 527 13.74 -53.16 -16.71
N GLU A 528 13.48 -53.01 -15.41
CA GLU A 528 14.28 -52.12 -14.56
C GLU A 528 15.74 -52.56 -14.51
#